data_AF-A0A962UHN3-F1
#
_entry.id   AF-A0A962UHN3-F1
#
_cell.length_a   1.000
_cell.length_b   1.000
_cell.length_c   1.000
_cell.angle_alpha   90.00
_cell.angle_beta   90.00
_cell.angle_gamma   90.00
#
_symmetry.space_group_name_H-M   'P 1'
#
loop_
_entity.id
_entity.type
_entity.pdbx_description
1 polymer ?
#
loop_
_entity_poly.entity_id
_entity_poly.type
_entity_poly.pdbx_seq_one_letter_code
_entity_poly.pdbx_strand_id
1 'polypeptide(L)'
;HMNWEEAASYTLVAATAWRMLHGWGANAIKKGDVALIWGGAGGLGSMAIQIVKAAGATSVAMVSGEDKFDYCMKLGAKGCINRNEFDHWGMLPHWKDNAGYAKWMKGVRAFGAKIWEVLGEKRAPNLVFEHPGETTIPTSIFVCETGGMVVVCAGTTGYNATVDLRYLWMRQKRLQGSHFANTEQSNQMNELALRGLLDPCLSRAFTYEEIPVAHQLMYENKHPHGNMAVLVGATEFGQGASGQPPVAIVHPTLPKGDIHTTPHPYPMSEPLPGIAEAEAITIADDGTKVKDLMHRGIIACAPDDTVAQVAKLMIDKEIHAVVVMDGGKATG
;
A
#
# COMPACT_ATOMS: atom_id res chain seq x y z
N HIS A 1 -22.48 -13.09 -3.67
CA HIS A 1 -23.25 -11.85 -3.85
C HIS A 1 -22.48 -10.84 -4.69
N MET A 2 -21.14 -10.86 -4.64
CA MET A 2 -20.27 -10.15 -5.57
C MET A 2 -20.26 -10.81 -6.96
N ASN A 3 -19.94 -10.02 -7.99
CA ASN A 3 -19.51 -10.54 -9.30
C ASN A 3 -18.08 -11.13 -9.23
N TRP A 4 -17.60 -11.75 -10.30
CA TRP A 4 -16.31 -12.45 -10.32
C TRP A 4 -15.13 -11.50 -10.08
N GLU A 5 -15.12 -10.35 -10.73
CA GLU A 5 -14.06 -9.35 -10.62
C GLU A 5 -14.01 -8.71 -9.22
N GLU A 6 -15.16 -8.44 -8.61
CA GLU A 6 -15.26 -8.01 -7.22
C GLU A 6 -14.70 -9.07 -6.29
N ALA A 7 -15.15 -10.33 -6.42
CA ALA A 7 -14.73 -11.44 -5.58
C ALA A 7 -13.22 -11.73 -5.66
N ALA A 8 -12.59 -11.41 -6.79
CA ALA A 8 -11.16 -11.65 -7.02
C ALA A 8 -10.25 -10.48 -6.61
N SER A 9 -10.79 -9.28 -6.35
CA SER A 9 -9.98 -8.05 -6.28
C SER A 9 -9.34 -7.75 -4.93
N TYR A 10 -9.87 -8.27 -3.81
CA TYR A 10 -9.53 -7.75 -2.48
C TYR A 10 -8.69 -8.69 -1.62
N THR A 11 -8.75 -10.01 -1.83
CA THR A 11 -8.23 -11.01 -0.87
C THR A 11 -6.80 -10.76 -0.44
N LEU A 12 -5.91 -10.39 -1.37
CA LEU A 12 -4.50 -10.18 -1.07
C LEU A 12 -4.29 -9.05 -0.06
N VAL A 13 -4.85 -7.88 -0.36
CA VAL A 13 -4.67 -6.68 0.47
C VAL A 13 -5.52 -6.76 1.74
N ALA A 14 -6.73 -7.31 1.66
CA ALA A 14 -7.63 -7.42 2.79
C ALA A 14 -7.12 -8.43 3.83
N ALA A 15 -6.61 -9.59 3.39
CA ALA A 15 -6.03 -10.56 4.31
C ALA A 15 -4.77 -10.02 4.99
N THR A 16 -3.93 -9.29 4.23
CA THR A 16 -2.76 -8.60 4.79
C THR A 16 -3.17 -7.58 5.86
N ALA A 17 -4.17 -6.75 5.55
CA ALA A 17 -4.70 -5.77 6.49
C ALA A 17 -5.29 -6.43 7.74
N TRP A 18 -6.02 -7.54 7.57
CA TRP A 18 -6.55 -8.34 8.67
C TRP A 18 -5.45 -8.85 9.60
N ARG A 19 -4.38 -9.44 9.06
CA ARG A 19 -3.25 -9.90 9.87
C ARG A 19 -2.60 -8.75 10.63
N MET A 20 -2.39 -7.60 9.99
CA MET A 20 -1.80 -6.43 10.65
C MET A 20 -2.66 -5.95 11.82
N LEU A 21 -3.99 -5.98 11.67
CA LEU A 21 -4.93 -5.48 12.67
C LEU A 21 -5.25 -6.50 13.77
N HIS A 22 -5.36 -7.79 13.47
CA HIS A 22 -5.82 -8.82 14.41
C HIS A 22 -4.75 -9.87 14.77
N GLY A 23 -3.66 -9.98 14.01
CA GLY A 23 -2.71 -11.08 14.12
C GLY A 23 -1.70 -11.00 15.28
N TRP A 24 -1.74 -9.93 16.09
CA TRP A 24 -0.64 -9.61 17.02
C TRP A 24 -1.02 -9.56 18.50
N GLY A 25 -1.90 -10.48 18.92
CA GLY A 25 -2.20 -10.76 20.34
C GLY A 25 -2.83 -9.57 21.06
N ALA A 26 -2.25 -9.13 22.18
CA ALA A 26 -2.78 -8.04 23.00
C ALA A 26 -2.85 -6.67 22.28
N ASN A 27 -2.09 -6.52 21.18
CA ASN A 27 -2.11 -5.32 20.34
C ASN A 27 -3.08 -5.45 19.14
N ALA A 28 -3.88 -6.51 19.08
CA ALA A 28 -4.96 -6.62 18.10
C ALA A 28 -5.98 -5.49 18.31
N ILE A 29 -6.46 -4.91 17.21
CA ILE A 29 -7.48 -3.86 17.25
C ILE A 29 -8.75 -4.40 17.92
N LYS A 30 -9.30 -3.62 18.83
CA LYS A 30 -10.52 -3.95 19.57
C LYS A 30 -11.47 -2.76 19.62
N LYS A 31 -12.73 -3.04 19.96
CA LYS A 31 -13.77 -2.02 20.11
C LYS A 31 -13.28 -0.85 20.97
N GLY A 32 -13.47 0.36 20.46
CA GLY A 32 -13.07 1.60 21.12
C GLY A 32 -11.62 2.02 20.91
N ASP A 33 -10.76 1.21 20.30
CA ASP A 33 -9.39 1.63 19.93
C ASP A 33 -9.40 2.68 18.82
N VAL A 34 -8.29 3.41 18.71
CA VAL A 34 -8.01 4.32 17.59
C VAL A 34 -6.88 3.75 16.73
N ALA A 35 -7.11 3.70 15.42
CA ALA A 35 -6.11 3.32 14.42
C ALA A 35 -5.76 4.50 13.51
N LEU A 36 -4.47 4.79 13.33
CA LEU A 36 -4.00 5.69 12.27
C LEU A 36 -3.68 4.84 11.04
N ILE A 37 -4.31 5.14 9.91
CA ILE A 37 -4.20 4.35 8.67
C ILE A 37 -3.42 5.14 7.62
N TRP A 38 -2.18 4.73 7.34
CA TRP A 38 -1.45 5.26 6.19
C TRP A 38 -2.08 4.82 4.87
N GLY A 39 -2.10 5.73 3.88
CA GLY A 39 -2.59 5.42 2.53
C GLY A 39 -4.07 5.01 2.49
N GLY A 40 -4.94 5.72 3.21
CA GLY A 40 -6.34 5.33 3.45
C GLY A 40 -7.18 5.05 2.20
N ALA A 41 -6.85 5.67 1.05
CA ALA A 41 -7.55 5.45 -0.22
C ALA A 41 -6.95 4.33 -1.09
N GLY A 42 -5.79 3.78 -0.72
CA GLY A 42 -5.14 2.67 -1.45
C GLY A 42 -5.75 1.31 -1.12
N GLY A 43 -5.24 0.24 -1.76
CA GLY A 43 -5.73 -1.13 -1.56
C GLY A 43 -5.65 -1.59 -0.10
N LEU A 44 -4.52 -1.41 0.59
CA LEU A 44 -4.40 -1.77 2.01
C LEU A 44 -5.25 -0.86 2.92
N GLY A 45 -5.17 0.46 2.73
CA GLY A 45 -5.84 1.43 3.60
C GLY A 45 -7.35 1.34 3.54
N SER A 46 -7.92 1.13 2.34
CA SER A 46 -9.37 0.98 2.15
C SER A 46 -9.91 -0.24 2.89
N MET A 47 -9.18 -1.36 2.88
CA MET A 47 -9.54 -2.55 3.66
C MET A 47 -9.39 -2.30 5.17
N ALA A 48 -8.29 -1.66 5.58
CA ALA A 48 -8.01 -1.39 6.98
C ALA A 48 -9.08 -0.49 7.63
N ILE A 49 -9.56 0.54 6.94
CA ILE A 49 -10.65 1.40 7.43
C ILE A 49 -11.91 0.58 7.75
N GLN A 50 -12.30 -0.30 6.82
CA GLN A 50 -13.49 -1.13 6.96
C GLN A 50 -13.33 -2.17 8.08
N ILE A 51 -12.18 -2.82 8.19
CA ILE A 51 -11.88 -3.79 9.25
C ILE A 51 -11.90 -3.11 10.62
N VAL A 52 -11.32 -1.91 10.75
CA VAL A 52 -11.37 -1.11 11.99
C VAL A 52 -12.81 -0.77 12.37
N LYS A 53 -13.63 -0.33 11.40
CA LYS A 53 -15.06 -0.06 11.62
C LYS A 53 -15.81 -1.33 12.05
N ALA A 54 -15.57 -2.47 11.39
CA ALA A 54 -16.20 -3.75 11.72
C ALA A 54 -15.82 -4.24 13.14
N ALA A 55 -14.61 -3.91 13.61
CA ALA A 55 -14.18 -4.17 14.99
C ALA A 55 -14.80 -3.22 16.03
N GLY A 56 -15.57 -2.21 15.61
CA GLY A 56 -16.10 -1.16 16.49
C GLY A 56 -15.04 -0.19 16.99
N ALA A 57 -13.94 -0.04 16.25
CA ALA A 57 -12.86 0.89 16.51
C ALA A 57 -12.96 2.11 15.58
N THR A 58 -12.10 3.09 15.83
CA THR A 58 -12.10 4.40 15.14
C THR A 58 -10.86 4.51 14.27
N SER A 59 -10.99 4.82 12.97
CA SER A 59 -9.85 5.07 12.09
C SER A 59 -9.68 6.55 11.74
N VAL A 60 -8.44 7.03 11.74
CA VAL A 60 -8.01 8.30 11.14
C VAL A 60 -7.22 7.96 9.88
N ALA A 61 -7.69 8.41 8.72
CA ALA A 61 -7.10 8.04 7.43
C ALA A 61 -6.12 9.11 6.93
N MET A 62 -4.91 8.68 6.55
CA MET A 62 -3.93 9.53 5.88
C MET A 62 -4.09 9.44 4.38
N VAL A 63 -4.19 10.60 3.72
CA VAL A 63 -4.30 10.69 2.26
C VAL A 63 -3.39 11.80 1.70
N SER A 64 -3.26 11.86 0.38
CA SER A 64 -2.42 12.84 -0.33
C SER A 64 -3.19 13.98 -0.99
N GLY A 65 -4.50 14.08 -0.74
CA GLY A 65 -5.38 15.08 -1.33
C GLY A 65 -6.77 15.00 -0.70
N GLU A 66 -7.46 16.14 -0.62
CA GLU A 66 -8.79 16.27 -0.01
C GLU A 66 -9.90 15.63 -0.87
N ASP A 67 -9.65 15.45 -2.17
CA ASP A 67 -10.48 14.70 -3.12
C ASP A 67 -10.74 13.25 -2.66
N LYS A 68 -9.89 12.72 -1.77
CA LYS A 68 -9.98 11.36 -1.23
C LYS A 68 -10.74 11.28 0.09
N PHE A 69 -11.12 12.41 0.68
CA PHE A 69 -11.73 12.45 2.01
C PHE A 69 -13.09 11.74 2.00
N ASP A 70 -13.97 12.12 1.07
CA ASP A 70 -15.31 11.54 0.95
C ASP A 70 -15.26 10.01 0.77
N TYR A 71 -14.32 9.52 -0.05
CA TYR A 71 -14.09 8.08 -0.23
C TYR A 71 -13.75 7.38 1.09
N CYS A 72 -12.75 7.86 1.83
CA CYS A 72 -12.37 7.28 3.12
C CYS A 72 -13.49 7.39 4.18
N MET A 73 -14.24 8.48 4.18
CA MET A 73 -15.37 8.68 5.09
C MET A 73 -16.51 7.69 4.81
N LYS A 74 -16.85 7.45 3.54
CA LYS A 74 -17.85 6.44 3.14
C LYS A 74 -17.44 5.02 3.56
N LEU A 75 -16.15 4.70 3.51
CA LEU A 75 -15.61 3.43 4.01
C LEU A 75 -15.72 3.28 5.54
N GLY A 76 -15.81 4.39 6.28
CA GLY A 76 -15.97 4.37 7.74
C GLY A 76 -14.88 5.09 8.53
N ALA A 77 -14.01 5.85 7.87
CA ALA A 77 -13.06 6.70 8.60
C ALA A 77 -13.82 7.72 9.46
N LYS A 78 -13.27 8.04 10.63
CA LYS A 78 -13.76 9.13 11.49
C LYS A 78 -13.45 10.49 10.88
N GLY A 79 -12.31 10.58 10.21
CA GLY A 79 -11.83 11.74 9.49
C GLY A 79 -10.52 11.44 8.79
N CYS A 80 -10.10 12.39 7.97
CA CYS A 80 -8.92 12.27 7.15
C CYS A 80 -7.92 13.39 7.45
N ILE A 81 -6.66 13.13 7.17
CA ILE A 81 -5.58 14.12 7.24
C ILE A 81 -4.85 14.11 5.91
N ASN A 82 -4.66 15.29 5.32
CA ASN A 82 -3.86 15.46 4.13
C ASN A 82 -2.37 15.59 4.53
N ARG A 83 -1.54 14.62 4.10
CA ARG A 83 -0.11 14.61 4.44
C ARG A 83 0.66 15.82 3.87
N ASN A 84 0.13 16.49 2.84
CA ASN A 84 0.78 17.64 2.21
C ASN A 84 0.72 18.92 3.06
N GLU A 85 -0.06 18.92 4.15
CA GLU A 85 -0.09 20.00 5.14
C GLU A 85 1.15 19.99 6.05
N PHE A 86 2.04 18.99 5.91
CA PHE A 86 3.21 18.79 6.77
C PHE A 86 4.47 18.56 5.94
N ASP A 87 5.61 18.97 6.48
CA ASP A 87 6.91 18.96 5.79
C ASP A 87 8.03 18.25 6.58
N HIS A 88 7.71 17.59 7.69
CA HIS A 88 8.68 16.91 8.57
C HIS A 88 8.99 15.47 8.16
N TRP A 89 8.49 15.02 7.00
CA TRP A 89 8.69 13.67 6.48
C TRP A 89 10.15 13.36 6.20
N GLY A 90 10.49 12.08 6.22
CA GLY A 90 11.85 11.59 5.95
C GLY A 90 12.47 10.89 7.15
N MET A 91 13.76 10.59 7.01
CA MET A 91 14.54 10.00 8.09
C MET A 91 14.63 10.95 9.28
N LEU A 92 14.64 10.38 10.48
CA LEU A 92 14.81 11.14 11.71
C LEU A 92 16.20 11.81 11.73
N PRO A 93 16.29 13.14 11.98
CA PRO A 93 17.56 13.79 12.21
C PRO A 93 18.30 13.15 13.40
N HIS A 94 19.62 13.04 13.30
CA HIS A 94 20.42 12.50 14.40
C HIS A 94 20.16 13.30 15.68
N TRP A 95 20.05 12.65 16.85
CA TRP A 95 19.65 13.31 18.10
C TRP A 95 20.61 14.42 18.59
N LYS A 96 21.83 14.46 18.06
CA LYS A 96 22.81 15.55 18.30
C LYS A 96 22.63 16.75 17.37
N ASP A 97 21.88 16.60 16.27
CA ASP A 97 21.46 17.71 15.43
C ASP A 97 20.27 18.41 16.11
N ASN A 98 20.59 19.33 17.01
CA ASN A 98 19.58 20.07 17.78
C ASN A 98 18.63 20.86 16.86
N ALA A 99 19.12 21.42 15.75
CA ALA A 99 18.33 22.25 14.86
C ALA A 99 17.37 21.40 14.01
N GLY A 100 17.87 20.35 13.36
CA GLY A 100 17.05 19.44 12.58
C GLY A 100 16.05 18.70 13.45
N TYR A 101 16.47 18.19 14.61
CA TYR A 101 15.57 17.52 15.55
C TYR A 101 14.49 18.47 16.09
N ALA A 102 14.82 19.73 16.39
CA ALA A 102 13.82 20.73 16.80
C ALA A 102 12.80 21.04 15.68
N LYS A 103 13.25 21.15 14.42
CA LYS A 103 12.37 21.31 13.25
C LYS A 103 11.42 20.12 13.11
N TRP A 104 11.96 18.90 13.13
CA TRP A 104 11.17 17.66 13.06
C TRP A 104 10.16 17.59 14.21
N MET A 105 10.60 17.89 15.44
CA MET A 105 9.74 17.91 16.64
C MET A 105 8.58 18.91 16.53
N LYS A 106 8.78 20.06 15.89
CA LYS A 106 7.70 21.03 15.64
C LYS A 106 6.66 20.44 14.69
N GLY A 107 7.10 19.85 13.58
CA GLY A 107 6.21 19.26 12.58
C GLY A 107 5.43 18.04 13.11
N VAL A 108 6.11 17.12 13.79
CA VAL A 108 5.47 15.91 14.32
C VAL A 108 4.45 16.22 15.43
N ARG A 109 4.67 17.29 16.21
CA ARG A 109 3.70 17.77 17.21
C ARG A 109 2.48 18.42 16.56
N ALA A 110 2.67 19.19 15.48
CA ALA A 110 1.55 19.73 14.71
C ALA A 110 0.71 18.60 14.10
N PHE A 111 1.36 17.56 13.58
CA PHE A 111 0.69 16.37 13.09
C PHE A 111 -0.09 15.62 14.19
N GLY A 112 0.51 15.42 15.37
CA GLY A 112 -0.19 14.85 16.53
C GLY A 112 -1.40 15.68 16.97
N ALA A 113 -1.32 17.01 16.93
CA ALA A 113 -2.46 17.88 17.21
C ALA A 113 -3.57 17.75 16.17
N LYS A 114 -3.23 17.55 14.89
CA LYS A 114 -4.22 17.30 13.84
C LYS A 114 -4.97 15.98 14.04
N ILE A 115 -4.30 14.94 14.55
CA ILE A 115 -4.97 13.70 14.96
C ILE A 115 -6.03 13.98 16.03
N TRP A 116 -5.69 14.79 17.04
CA TRP A 116 -6.64 15.17 18.10
C TRP A 116 -7.82 15.99 17.59
N GLU A 117 -7.56 16.90 16.66
CA GLU A 117 -8.62 17.68 15.98
C GLU A 117 -9.60 16.77 15.26
N VAL A 118 -9.10 15.81 14.48
CA VAL A 118 -9.94 14.84 13.76
C VAL A 118 -10.73 13.93 14.72
N LEU A 119 -10.11 13.51 15.81
CA LEU A 119 -10.78 12.67 16.81
C LEU A 119 -11.79 13.45 17.66
N GLY A 120 -11.60 14.76 17.82
CA GLY A 120 -12.35 15.61 18.75
C GLY A 120 -11.91 15.45 20.21
N GLU A 121 -10.82 14.73 20.47
CA GLU A 121 -10.28 14.46 21.80
C GLU A 121 -8.74 14.31 21.77
N LYS A 122 -8.08 14.58 22.89
CA LYS A 122 -6.61 14.44 23.01
C LYS A 122 -6.20 12.98 23.21
N ARG A 123 -6.36 12.18 22.16
CA ARG A 123 -6.11 10.73 22.17
C ARG A 123 -5.12 10.33 21.09
N ALA A 124 -4.18 9.46 21.45
CA ALA A 124 -3.23 8.89 20.50
C ALA A 124 -3.76 7.56 19.90
N PRO A 125 -3.32 7.17 18.69
CA PRO A 125 -3.65 5.88 18.10
C PRO A 125 -3.08 4.71 18.91
N ASN A 126 -3.95 3.76 19.27
CA ASN A 126 -3.56 2.48 19.85
C ASN A 126 -2.74 1.63 18.86
N LEU A 127 -3.08 1.75 17.57
CA LEU A 127 -2.42 1.06 16.47
C LEU A 127 -2.11 2.04 15.34
N VAL A 128 -0.91 1.97 14.77
CA VAL A 128 -0.56 2.66 13.53
C VAL A 128 -0.33 1.62 12.45
N PHE A 129 -1.15 1.69 11.40
CA PHE A 129 -1.13 0.79 10.26
C PHE A 129 -0.19 1.37 9.20
N GLU A 130 1.00 0.79 9.10
CA GLU A 130 2.14 1.29 8.36
C GLU A 130 2.44 0.49 7.10
N HIS A 131 2.85 1.20 6.05
CA HIS A 131 3.30 0.64 4.78
C HIS A 131 4.15 1.61 3.94
N PRO A 132 4.08 2.96 4.11
CA PRO A 132 5.01 3.85 3.42
C PRO A 132 6.47 3.65 3.85
N GLY A 133 6.75 3.44 5.15
CA GLY A 133 8.08 3.07 5.62
C GLY A 133 8.99 4.26 5.93
N GLU A 134 10.15 4.36 5.24
CA GLU A 134 11.28 5.24 5.58
C GLU A 134 10.89 6.68 5.96
N THR A 135 9.94 7.29 5.26
CA THR A 135 9.56 8.70 5.46
C THR A 135 8.55 8.94 6.59
N THR A 136 7.84 7.90 7.03
CA THR A 136 6.71 8.01 7.97
C THR A 136 6.94 7.28 9.29
N ILE A 137 7.82 6.28 9.34
CA ILE A 137 8.11 5.50 10.56
C ILE A 137 8.49 6.38 11.76
N PRO A 138 9.33 7.43 11.63
CA PRO A 138 9.62 8.32 12.76
C PRO A 138 8.35 8.95 13.36
N THR A 139 7.45 9.43 12.50
CA THR A 139 6.17 10.03 12.90
C THR A 139 5.25 8.98 13.52
N SER A 140 5.13 7.81 12.88
CA SER A 140 4.31 6.68 13.35
C SER A 140 4.70 6.23 14.75
N ILE A 141 6.00 6.08 15.02
CA ILE A 141 6.49 5.77 16.37
C ILE A 141 6.19 6.90 17.34
N PHE A 142 6.35 8.17 16.94
CA PHE A 142 6.10 9.29 17.83
C PHE A 142 4.64 9.37 18.26
N VAL A 143 3.69 9.31 17.32
CA VAL A 143 2.26 9.52 17.60
C VAL A 143 1.56 8.33 18.23
N CYS A 144 2.08 7.11 18.08
CA CYS A 144 1.48 5.91 18.66
C CYS A 144 1.36 6.03 20.20
N GLU A 145 0.26 5.53 20.77
CA GLU A 145 0.01 5.56 22.21
C GLU A 145 1.05 4.73 22.99
N THR A 146 1.18 5.04 24.28
CA THR A 146 1.92 4.24 25.27
C THR A 146 1.40 2.79 25.28
N GLY A 147 2.29 1.81 25.13
CA GLY A 147 1.92 0.40 24.99
C GLY A 147 1.28 0.03 23.64
N GLY A 148 1.13 0.99 22.71
CA GLY A 148 0.56 0.77 21.39
C GLY A 148 1.52 0.08 20.42
N MET A 149 1.03 -0.20 19.21
CA MET A 149 1.79 -0.89 18.17
C MET A 149 1.81 -0.10 16.85
N VAL A 150 2.99 0.04 16.27
CA VAL A 150 3.19 0.37 14.86
C VAL A 150 3.43 -0.94 14.12
N VAL A 151 2.54 -1.31 13.20
CA VAL A 151 2.63 -2.55 12.42
C VAL A 151 2.89 -2.24 10.96
N VAL A 152 3.93 -2.81 10.38
CA VAL A 152 4.42 -2.49 9.03
C VAL A 152 4.49 -3.72 8.14
N CYS A 153 4.05 -3.61 6.88
CA CYS A 153 4.15 -4.70 5.90
C CYS A 153 4.90 -4.35 4.61
N ALA A 154 5.30 -3.09 4.43
CA ALA A 154 6.00 -2.61 3.25
C ALA A 154 6.83 -1.35 3.58
N GLY A 155 7.61 -0.89 2.61
CA GLY A 155 8.35 0.37 2.65
C GLY A 155 8.31 1.09 1.31
N THR A 156 7.14 1.56 0.89
CA THR A 156 6.94 2.24 -0.40
C THR A 156 7.89 3.41 -0.64
N THR A 157 8.34 4.09 0.42
CA THR A 157 9.20 5.28 0.35
C THR A 157 10.66 4.98 0.70
N GLY A 158 11.03 3.71 0.83
CA GLY A 158 12.34 3.28 1.30
C GLY A 158 12.25 2.31 2.48
N TYR A 159 13.35 1.59 2.71
CA TYR A 159 13.43 0.48 3.67
C TYR A 159 14.19 0.85 4.96
N ASN A 160 14.78 2.05 5.06
CA ASN A 160 15.47 2.46 6.28
C ASN A 160 14.47 2.97 7.32
N ALA A 161 14.21 2.18 8.34
CA ALA A 161 13.41 2.60 9.49
C ALA A 161 14.31 3.28 10.54
N THR A 162 14.15 4.60 10.71
CA THR A 162 14.81 5.34 11.81
C THR A 162 13.86 5.50 12.99
N VAL A 163 14.30 5.10 14.18
CA VAL A 163 13.49 5.10 15.40
C VAL A 163 14.21 5.87 16.50
N ASP A 164 13.55 6.90 17.04
CA ASP A 164 13.99 7.50 18.29
C ASP A 164 13.65 6.54 19.44
N LEU A 165 14.66 5.81 19.90
CA LEU A 165 14.51 4.77 20.91
C LEU A 165 13.88 5.31 22.20
N ARG A 166 14.03 6.60 22.53
CA ARG A 166 13.42 7.21 23.73
C ARG A 166 11.89 7.09 23.70
N TYR A 167 11.26 7.37 22.57
CA TYR A 167 9.80 7.23 22.44
C TYR A 167 9.35 5.78 22.34
N LEU A 168 10.22 4.88 21.90
CA LEU A 168 9.93 3.44 21.89
C LEU A 168 9.95 2.87 23.31
N TRP A 169 11.09 2.96 24.03
CA TRP A 169 11.25 2.29 25.32
C TRP A 169 10.54 3.02 26.47
N MET A 170 10.57 4.35 26.54
CA MET A 170 9.97 5.09 27.68
C MET A 170 8.44 5.00 27.67
N ARG A 171 7.85 4.72 26.50
CA ARG A 171 6.41 4.51 26.33
C ARG A 171 6.06 3.06 25.97
N GLN A 172 7.02 2.14 26.06
CA GLN A 172 6.84 0.70 25.87
C GLN A 172 6.06 0.34 24.59
N LYS A 173 6.37 1.02 23.48
CA LYS A 173 5.70 0.81 22.19
C LYS A 173 6.28 -0.41 21.47
N ARG A 174 5.49 -1.02 20.59
CA ARG A 174 5.89 -2.15 19.74
C ARG A 174 6.03 -1.72 18.29
N LEU A 175 7.15 -2.04 17.65
CA LEU A 175 7.30 -2.00 16.19
C LEU A 175 7.25 -3.44 15.67
N GLN A 176 6.26 -3.76 14.83
CA GLN A 176 5.96 -5.12 14.41
C GLN A 176 5.99 -5.25 12.89
N GLY A 177 6.88 -6.11 12.38
CA GLY A 177 6.81 -6.55 10.99
C GLY A 177 5.63 -7.51 10.78
N SER A 178 4.92 -7.36 9.67
CA SER A 178 3.85 -8.27 9.24
C SER A 178 3.98 -8.58 7.76
N HIS A 179 3.63 -9.80 7.37
CA HIS A 179 3.67 -10.22 5.98
C HIS A 179 2.46 -11.09 5.68
N PHE A 180 1.69 -10.67 4.67
CA PHE A 180 0.51 -11.37 4.16
C PHE A 180 -0.43 -11.85 5.28
N ALA A 181 -0.98 -13.07 5.15
CA ALA A 181 -1.85 -13.75 6.10
C ALA A 181 -1.73 -15.27 5.95
N ASN A 182 -2.05 -16.00 7.02
CA ASN A 182 -2.27 -17.45 6.90
C ASN A 182 -3.72 -17.76 6.48
N THR A 183 -4.00 -19.02 6.14
CA THR A 183 -5.34 -19.45 5.69
C THR A 183 -6.45 -19.12 6.68
N GLU A 184 -6.22 -19.30 7.98
CA GLU A 184 -7.22 -18.99 9.01
C GLU A 184 -7.56 -17.50 9.02
N GLN A 185 -6.53 -16.64 8.98
CA GLN A 185 -6.68 -15.19 8.92
C GLN A 185 -7.38 -14.74 7.63
N SER A 186 -7.02 -15.33 6.48
CA SER A 186 -7.68 -15.05 5.20
C SER A 186 -9.15 -15.44 5.23
N ASN A 187 -9.50 -16.58 5.82
CA ASN A 187 -10.89 -17.02 5.96
C ASN A 187 -11.68 -16.10 6.89
N GLN A 188 -11.11 -15.73 8.05
CA GLN A 188 -11.75 -14.79 8.98
C GLN A 188 -12.01 -13.41 8.34
N MET A 189 -11.06 -12.92 7.54
CA MET A 189 -11.26 -11.71 6.74
C MET A 189 -12.38 -11.90 5.72
N ASN A 190 -12.39 -13.03 5.01
CA ASN A 190 -13.40 -13.33 3.99
C ASN A 190 -14.82 -13.43 4.58
N GLU A 191 -14.96 -13.83 5.85
CA GLU A 191 -16.25 -13.78 6.56
C GLU A 191 -16.82 -12.35 6.66
N LEU A 192 -15.98 -11.31 6.74
CA LEU A 192 -16.47 -9.93 6.68
C LEU A 192 -17.08 -9.62 5.31
N ALA A 193 -16.41 -10.02 4.23
CA ALA A 193 -16.91 -9.83 2.87
C ALA A 193 -18.21 -10.60 2.66
N LEU A 194 -18.26 -11.88 3.04
CA LEU A 194 -19.47 -12.72 2.97
C LEU A 194 -20.66 -12.10 3.71
N ARG A 195 -20.42 -11.42 4.83
CA ARG A 195 -21.45 -10.74 5.64
C ARG A 195 -21.83 -9.35 5.12
N GLY A 196 -21.18 -8.84 4.07
CA GLY A 196 -21.39 -7.48 3.56
C GLY A 196 -20.81 -6.39 4.46
N LEU A 197 -19.86 -6.73 5.33
CA LEU A 197 -19.15 -5.78 6.21
C LEU A 197 -17.85 -5.26 5.60
N LEU A 198 -17.43 -5.83 4.47
CA LEU A 198 -16.26 -5.42 3.70
C LEU A 198 -16.66 -5.34 2.23
N ASP A 199 -16.59 -4.12 1.70
CA ASP A 199 -16.63 -3.80 0.28
C ASP A 199 -15.28 -4.13 -0.35
N PRO A 200 -15.24 -4.80 -1.52
CA PRO A 200 -13.99 -5.15 -2.18
C PRO A 200 -13.25 -3.92 -2.73
N CYS A 201 -13.88 -2.74 -2.75
CA CYS A 201 -13.36 -1.50 -3.30
C CYS A 201 -12.84 -1.66 -4.73
N LEU A 202 -13.56 -2.47 -5.54
CA LEU A 202 -13.22 -2.65 -6.94
C LEU A 202 -13.39 -1.31 -7.66
N SER A 203 -12.29 -0.82 -8.22
CA SER A 203 -12.19 0.49 -8.83
C SER A 203 -12.32 0.43 -10.34
N ARG A 204 -11.66 -0.57 -10.92
CA ARG A 204 -11.72 -0.86 -12.34
C ARG A 204 -11.42 -2.32 -12.61
N ALA A 205 -12.27 -2.93 -13.41
CA ALA A 205 -11.99 -4.22 -14.03
C ALA A 205 -11.49 -4.00 -15.46
N PHE A 206 -10.64 -4.91 -15.92
CA PHE A 206 -10.01 -4.90 -17.22
C PHE A 206 -10.27 -6.24 -17.94
N THR A 207 -10.22 -6.21 -19.26
CA THR A 207 -10.20 -7.44 -20.07
C THR A 207 -8.84 -8.13 -19.97
N TYR A 208 -8.75 -9.39 -20.42
CA TYR A 208 -7.52 -10.16 -20.40
C TYR A 208 -6.39 -9.48 -21.20
N GLU A 209 -6.73 -8.89 -22.33
CA GLU A 209 -5.80 -8.17 -23.21
C GLU A 209 -5.25 -6.89 -22.56
N GLU A 210 -5.97 -6.32 -21.60
CA GLU A 210 -5.60 -5.10 -20.88
C GLU A 210 -4.74 -5.37 -19.63
N ILE A 211 -4.36 -6.62 -19.34
CA ILE A 211 -3.44 -6.96 -18.23
C ILE A 211 -2.19 -6.06 -18.19
N PRO A 212 -1.47 -5.82 -19.31
CA PRO A 212 -0.29 -4.95 -19.29
C PRO A 212 -0.63 -3.50 -18.92
N VAL A 213 -1.78 -2.99 -19.39
CA VAL A 213 -2.24 -1.63 -19.09
C VAL A 213 -2.55 -1.48 -17.62
N ALA A 214 -3.24 -2.46 -17.02
CA ALA A 214 -3.54 -2.46 -15.58
C ALA A 214 -2.26 -2.39 -14.73
N HIS A 215 -1.23 -3.16 -15.10
CA HIS A 215 0.06 -3.14 -14.41
C HIS A 215 0.83 -1.83 -14.62
N GLN A 216 0.80 -1.26 -15.84
CA GLN A 216 1.44 0.03 -16.12
C GLN A 216 0.82 1.16 -15.30
N LEU A 217 -0.51 1.18 -15.16
CA LEU A 217 -1.20 2.15 -14.30
C LEU A 217 -0.79 2.01 -12.83
N MET A 218 -0.55 0.79 -12.36
CA MET A 218 -0.05 0.56 -11.00
C MET A 218 1.38 1.05 -10.84
N TYR A 219 2.26 0.72 -11.79
CA TYR A 219 3.67 1.13 -11.80
C TYR A 219 3.84 2.65 -11.75
N GLU A 220 3.10 3.38 -12.61
CA GLU A 220 3.14 4.84 -12.68
C GLU A 220 2.30 5.53 -11.59
N ASN A 221 1.71 4.76 -10.68
CA ASN A 221 0.82 5.26 -9.64
C ASN A 221 -0.36 6.10 -10.20
N LYS A 222 -0.90 5.72 -11.37
CA LYS A 222 -2.04 6.36 -12.07
C LYS A 222 -3.34 5.57 -11.99
N HIS A 223 -3.32 4.38 -11.39
CA HIS A 223 -4.50 3.58 -11.12
C HIS A 223 -5.51 4.33 -10.23
N PRO A 224 -6.83 4.08 -10.38
CA PRO A 224 -7.85 4.64 -9.52
C PRO A 224 -7.76 4.10 -8.08
N HIS A 225 -8.37 4.79 -7.10
CA HIS A 225 -8.39 4.35 -5.69
C HIS A 225 -9.02 2.97 -5.53
N GLY A 226 -8.58 2.19 -4.54
CA GLY A 226 -9.09 0.84 -4.29
C GLY A 226 -8.31 -0.25 -5.02
N ASN A 227 -9.03 -1.25 -5.54
CA ASN A 227 -8.47 -2.49 -6.09
C ASN A 227 -8.87 -2.68 -7.55
N MET A 228 -7.97 -3.21 -8.37
CA MET A 228 -8.24 -3.53 -9.77
C MET A 228 -8.39 -5.05 -9.96
N ALA A 229 -9.11 -5.44 -11.01
CA ALA A 229 -9.29 -6.85 -11.38
C ALA A 229 -9.18 -7.04 -12.89
N VAL A 230 -8.95 -8.27 -13.31
CA VAL A 230 -8.85 -8.64 -14.73
C VAL A 230 -9.74 -9.87 -14.97
N LEU A 231 -10.55 -9.83 -16.01
CA LEU A 231 -11.29 -10.99 -16.47
C LEU A 231 -10.34 -12.04 -17.08
N VAL A 232 -10.58 -13.31 -16.78
CA VAL A 232 -9.85 -14.45 -17.35
C VAL A 232 -10.82 -15.44 -18.00
N GLY A 233 -11.63 -16.11 -17.18
CA GLY A 233 -12.65 -17.06 -17.66
C GLY A 233 -14.06 -16.47 -17.76
N ALA A 234 -14.30 -15.31 -17.17
CA ALA A 234 -15.56 -14.59 -17.30
C ALA A 234 -15.60 -13.92 -18.69
N THR A 235 -16.70 -14.12 -19.42
CA THR A 235 -16.81 -13.61 -20.80
C THR A 235 -17.24 -12.14 -20.86
N GLU A 236 -17.87 -11.66 -19.79
CA GLU A 236 -18.37 -10.29 -19.65
C GLU A 236 -18.21 -9.82 -18.20
N PHE A 237 -18.15 -8.50 -17.99
CA PHE A 237 -18.20 -7.89 -16.67
C PHE A 237 -19.55 -8.13 -15.98
N GLY A 238 -19.55 -8.17 -14.66
CA GLY A 238 -20.75 -8.29 -13.82
C GLY A 238 -21.28 -9.72 -13.66
N GLN A 239 -20.62 -10.72 -14.22
CA GLN A 239 -21.02 -12.12 -14.09
C GLN A 239 -20.69 -12.69 -12.70
N GLY A 240 -21.39 -13.76 -12.30
CA GLY A 240 -21.02 -14.57 -11.13
C GLY A 240 -21.81 -14.29 -9.84
N ALA A 241 -22.49 -13.16 -9.76
CA ALA A 241 -23.34 -12.85 -8.62
C ALA A 241 -24.54 -13.83 -8.55
N SER A 242 -24.62 -14.60 -7.48
CA SER A 242 -25.64 -15.66 -7.28
C SER A 242 -26.46 -15.53 -5.99
N GLY A 243 -26.32 -14.40 -5.28
CA GLY A 243 -27.02 -14.17 -4.02
C GLY A 243 -26.89 -12.73 -3.53
N GLN A 244 -27.42 -12.44 -2.35
CA GLN A 244 -27.37 -11.11 -1.72
C GLN A 244 -26.55 -11.17 -0.42
N PRO A 245 -25.82 -10.11 -0.05
CA PRO A 245 -25.12 -10.08 1.22
C PRO A 245 -26.12 -9.96 2.38
N PRO A 246 -25.80 -10.47 3.58
CA PRO A 246 -26.62 -10.28 4.79
C PRO A 246 -26.81 -8.80 5.17
N VAL A 247 -25.83 -7.95 4.84
CA VAL A 247 -25.87 -6.50 5.04
C VAL A 247 -25.65 -5.82 3.69
N ALA A 248 -26.46 -4.81 3.37
CA ALA A 248 -26.28 -4.03 2.16
C ALA A 248 -24.90 -3.36 2.14
N ILE A 249 -24.12 -3.66 1.11
CA ILE A 249 -22.80 -3.07 0.92
C ILE A 249 -22.99 -1.67 0.33
N VAL A 250 -22.36 -0.68 0.96
CA VAL A 250 -22.28 0.67 0.40
C VAL A 250 -21.02 0.72 -0.45
N HIS A 251 -21.17 0.57 -1.77
CA HIS A 251 -20.09 0.78 -2.73
C HIS A 251 -19.75 2.28 -2.79
N PRO A 252 -18.59 2.73 -2.27
CA PRO A 252 -18.23 4.13 -2.35
C PRO A 252 -18.01 4.51 -3.81
N THR A 253 -18.74 5.49 -4.30
CA THR A 253 -18.53 6.03 -5.64
C THR A 253 -17.21 6.79 -5.67
N LEU A 254 -16.31 6.38 -6.57
CA LEU A 254 -15.08 7.12 -6.83
C LEU A 254 -15.38 8.50 -7.44
N PRO A 255 -14.53 9.52 -7.22
CA PRO A 255 -14.65 10.80 -7.90
C PRO A 255 -14.70 10.61 -9.43
N LYS A 256 -15.52 11.40 -10.13
CA LYS A 256 -15.63 11.30 -11.60
C LYS A 256 -14.31 11.71 -12.25
N GLY A 257 -13.65 10.78 -12.95
CA GLY A 257 -12.33 11.02 -13.53
C GLY A 257 -11.18 10.87 -12.53
N ASP A 258 -11.38 10.10 -11.46
CA ASP A 258 -10.36 9.76 -10.47
C ASP A 258 -9.16 9.05 -11.12
N ILE A 259 -8.17 9.85 -11.46
CA ILE A 259 -6.82 9.43 -11.77
C ILE A 259 -5.95 9.92 -10.62
N HIS A 260 -5.09 9.05 -10.10
CA HIS A 260 -4.03 9.52 -9.21
C HIS A 260 -3.12 10.48 -10.00
N THR A 261 -3.31 11.79 -9.79
CA THR A 261 -2.42 12.85 -10.31
C THR A 261 -1.32 13.19 -9.32
N THR A 262 -1.31 12.54 -8.15
CA THR A 262 -0.25 12.71 -7.16
C THR A 262 1.07 12.32 -7.83
N PRO A 263 2.01 13.25 -8.03
CA PRO A 263 3.34 12.92 -8.54
C PRO A 263 3.91 11.78 -7.70
N HIS A 264 4.75 10.90 -8.29
CA HIS A 264 5.48 9.89 -7.52
C HIS A 264 6.03 10.57 -6.25
N PRO A 265 5.57 10.16 -5.06
CA PRO A 265 5.45 11.11 -3.95
C PRO A 265 6.77 11.50 -3.30
N TYR A 266 7.88 10.97 -3.78
CA TYR A 266 9.19 11.19 -3.19
C TYR A 266 10.22 11.26 -4.32
N PRO A 267 11.21 12.17 -4.26
CA PRO A 267 12.47 11.84 -4.91
C PRO A 267 12.80 10.44 -4.38
N MET A 268 12.99 9.47 -5.28
CA MET A 268 13.66 8.23 -4.91
C MET A 268 14.77 8.65 -3.95
N SER A 269 14.77 8.09 -2.72
CA SER A 269 15.95 8.09 -1.85
C SER A 269 17.15 8.14 -2.78
N GLU A 270 17.96 9.22 -2.73
CA GLU A 270 18.90 9.60 -3.80
C GLU A 270 19.27 8.40 -4.66
N PRO A 271 19.02 8.42 -5.99
CA PRO A 271 19.25 7.26 -6.82
C PRO A 271 20.56 6.61 -6.40
N LEU A 272 20.54 5.29 -6.12
CA LEU A 272 21.78 4.52 -6.02
C LEU A 272 22.69 5.04 -7.13
N PRO A 273 23.93 5.45 -6.81
CA PRO A 273 24.76 6.25 -7.70
C PRO A 273 24.58 5.72 -9.11
N GLY A 274 24.02 6.58 -9.98
CA GLY A 274 23.68 6.15 -11.31
C GLY A 274 24.93 5.53 -11.93
N ILE A 275 24.74 4.54 -12.79
CA ILE A 275 25.75 4.10 -13.78
C ILE A 275 26.18 5.29 -14.68
N ALA A 276 25.66 6.51 -14.46
CA ALA A 276 26.08 7.76 -15.07
C ALA A 276 27.51 8.22 -14.71
N GLU A 277 28.22 7.57 -13.76
CA GLU A 277 29.69 7.64 -13.68
C GLU A 277 30.39 6.34 -14.09
N ALA A 278 29.66 5.36 -14.61
CA ALA A 278 30.27 4.24 -15.29
C ALA A 278 30.31 4.53 -16.79
N GLU A 279 31.44 4.20 -17.40
CA GLU A 279 31.64 4.26 -18.84
C GLU A 279 30.47 3.60 -19.59
N ALA A 280 30.17 4.07 -20.80
CA ALA A 280 29.18 3.47 -21.67
C ALA A 280 29.34 1.94 -21.69
N ILE A 281 28.37 1.23 -21.11
CA ILE A 281 28.41 -0.23 -21.07
C ILE A 281 28.31 -0.70 -22.51
N THR A 282 29.42 -1.25 -23.01
CA THR A 282 29.43 -1.89 -24.32
C THR A 282 28.81 -3.26 -24.14
N ILE A 283 27.56 -3.40 -24.57
CA ILE A 283 26.84 -4.68 -24.51
C ILE A 283 27.36 -5.53 -25.67
N ALA A 284 28.27 -6.44 -25.39
CA ALA A 284 28.74 -7.45 -26.34
C ALA A 284 27.81 -8.67 -26.28
N ASP A 285 27.44 -9.22 -27.44
CA ASP A 285 26.74 -10.49 -27.51
C ASP A 285 27.77 -11.62 -27.33
N ASP A 286 27.80 -12.22 -26.14
CA ASP A 286 28.66 -13.35 -25.81
C ASP A 286 27.96 -14.71 -26.07
N GLY A 287 26.76 -14.68 -26.67
CA GLY A 287 25.95 -15.86 -26.95
C GLY A 287 25.16 -16.38 -25.75
N THR A 288 25.26 -15.75 -24.57
CA THR A 288 24.49 -16.16 -23.40
C THR A 288 23.00 -15.99 -23.65
N LYS A 289 22.22 -17.03 -23.33
CA LYS A 289 20.77 -17.00 -23.48
C LYS A 289 20.13 -16.42 -22.23
N VAL A 290 19.04 -15.69 -22.45
CA VAL A 290 18.31 -14.99 -21.41
C VAL A 290 17.84 -15.94 -20.30
N LYS A 291 17.43 -17.17 -20.65
CA LYS A 291 17.02 -18.23 -19.70
C LYS A 291 18.09 -18.58 -18.65
N ASP A 292 19.37 -18.32 -18.92
CA ASP A 292 20.48 -18.76 -18.07
C ASP A 292 20.80 -17.74 -16.94
N LEU A 293 20.20 -16.54 -16.98
CA LEU A 293 20.56 -15.42 -16.08
C LEU A 293 19.40 -14.81 -15.26
N MET A 294 18.14 -15.18 -15.52
CA MET A 294 16.99 -14.40 -15.02
C MET A 294 16.36 -14.82 -13.68
N HIS A 295 15.78 -13.82 -13.01
CA HIS A 295 14.84 -13.94 -11.89
C HIS A 295 13.67 -12.92 -12.03
N ARG A 296 12.57 -13.10 -11.28
CA ARG A 296 11.23 -12.56 -11.57
C ARG A 296 11.06 -11.02 -11.49
N GLY A 297 10.47 -10.42 -12.55
CA GLY A 297 9.87 -9.06 -12.68
C GLY A 297 9.69 -8.70 -14.18
N ILE A 298 8.58 -8.10 -14.67
CA ILE A 298 7.95 -8.53 -15.96
C ILE A 298 7.97 -7.57 -17.20
N ILE A 299 8.42 -8.06 -18.39
CA ILE A 299 8.01 -7.77 -19.81
C ILE A 299 8.43 -8.94 -20.75
N ALA A 300 7.58 -9.50 -21.63
CA ALA A 300 7.90 -10.72 -22.39
C ALA A 300 9.02 -10.64 -23.48
N CYS A 301 9.94 -11.61 -23.53
CA CYS A 301 10.90 -11.96 -24.60
C CYS A 301 10.87 -13.47 -24.89
N ALA A 302 11.44 -13.92 -26.01
CA ALA A 302 11.52 -15.35 -26.35
C ALA A 302 12.75 -16.01 -25.70
N PRO A 303 12.78 -17.35 -25.49
CA PRO A 303 13.86 -18.04 -24.79
C PRO A 303 15.16 -18.11 -25.59
N ASP A 304 15.07 -17.87 -26.89
CA ASP A 304 16.14 -17.84 -27.86
C ASP A 304 16.70 -16.44 -28.11
N ASP A 305 16.04 -15.37 -27.63
CA ASP A 305 16.58 -14.02 -27.63
C ASP A 305 17.91 -13.97 -26.87
N THR A 306 18.85 -13.14 -27.34
CA THR A 306 20.12 -12.92 -26.65
C THR A 306 19.99 -11.82 -25.60
N VAL A 307 20.83 -11.88 -24.58
CA VAL A 307 20.87 -10.86 -23.51
C VAL A 307 21.10 -9.46 -24.08
N ALA A 308 21.89 -9.35 -25.15
CA ALA A 308 22.15 -8.07 -25.82
C ALA A 308 20.90 -7.48 -26.50
N GLN A 309 20.09 -8.33 -27.15
CA GLN A 309 18.83 -7.91 -27.77
C GLN A 309 17.83 -7.42 -26.73
N VAL A 310 17.71 -8.16 -25.62
CA VAL A 310 16.85 -7.80 -24.50
C VAL A 310 17.31 -6.50 -23.84
N ALA A 311 18.60 -6.36 -23.53
CA ALA A 311 19.14 -5.16 -22.89
C ALA A 311 18.97 -3.91 -23.77
N LYS A 312 19.14 -4.05 -25.09
CA LYS A 312 18.86 -2.96 -26.04
C LYS A 312 17.39 -2.57 -26.05
N LEU A 313 16.48 -3.55 -26.10
CA LEU A 313 15.04 -3.32 -25.99
C LEU A 313 14.70 -2.61 -24.67
N MET A 314 15.36 -2.98 -23.59
CA MET A 314 15.15 -2.35 -22.29
C MET A 314 15.57 -0.89 -22.27
N ILE A 315 16.72 -0.55 -22.87
CA ILE A 315 17.18 0.83 -23.01
C ILE A 315 16.26 1.63 -23.95
N ASP A 316 15.97 1.09 -25.14
CA ASP A 316 15.21 1.79 -26.19
C ASP A 316 13.74 2.06 -25.79
N LYS A 317 13.21 1.30 -24.83
CA LYS A 317 11.81 1.39 -24.38
C LYS A 317 11.67 1.78 -22.91
N GLU A 318 12.76 2.17 -22.26
CA GLU A 318 12.79 2.54 -20.84
C GLU A 318 12.18 1.47 -19.91
N ILE A 319 12.48 0.19 -20.19
CA ILE A 319 11.95 -0.99 -19.47
C ILE A 319 12.91 -1.41 -18.37
N HIS A 320 12.34 -1.78 -17.22
CA HIS A 320 13.10 -2.12 -16.02
C HIS A 320 13.07 -3.62 -15.66
N ALA A 321 12.30 -4.45 -16.38
CA ALA A 321 12.15 -5.88 -16.09
C ALA A 321 11.63 -6.70 -17.30
N VAL A 322 11.94 -7.99 -17.42
CA VAL A 322 11.63 -8.88 -18.58
C VAL A 322 11.15 -10.29 -18.12
N VAL A 323 10.35 -11.01 -18.92
CA VAL A 323 9.84 -12.40 -18.74
C VAL A 323 10.16 -13.20 -19.99
N VAL A 324 10.57 -14.44 -19.85
CA VAL A 324 10.83 -15.34 -20.97
C VAL A 324 9.61 -16.23 -21.24
N MET A 325 9.15 -16.27 -22.48
CA MET A 325 7.97 -17.05 -22.91
C MET A 325 8.37 -18.21 -23.83
N ASP A 326 8.08 -19.46 -23.47
CA ASP A 326 8.23 -20.63 -24.34
C ASP A 326 6.87 -21.25 -24.67
N GLY A 327 6.53 -21.37 -25.95
CA GLY A 327 5.27 -21.98 -26.40
C GLY A 327 4.00 -21.39 -25.76
N GLY A 328 4.01 -20.08 -25.47
CA GLY A 328 2.90 -19.37 -24.80
C GLY A 328 2.87 -19.49 -23.27
N LYS A 329 3.91 -20.03 -22.63
CA LYS A 329 4.03 -20.15 -21.18
C LYS A 329 5.23 -19.37 -20.65
N ALA A 330 5.08 -18.70 -19.51
CA ALA A 330 6.20 -18.05 -18.83
C ALA A 330 7.15 -19.09 -18.23
N THR A 331 8.42 -19.04 -18.60
CA THR A 331 9.46 -19.97 -18.14
C THR A 331 10.58 -19.32 -17.34
N GLY A 332 10.68 -17.99 -17.35
CA GLY A 332 11.74 -17.23 -16.67
C GLY A 332 11.31 -15.79 -16.40
#